data_AF-A0A8D8GBT0-F1
#
_entry.id   AF-A0A8D8GBT0-F1
#
_cell.length_a   1.000
_cell.length_b   1.000
_cell.length_c   1.000
_cell.angle_alpha   90.00
_cell.angle_beta   90.00
_cell.angle_gamma   90.00
#
_symmetry.space_group_name_H-M   'P 1'
#
loop_
_entity.id
_entity.type
_entity.pdbx_description
1 polymer ?
#
loop_
_entity_poly.entity_id
_entity_poly.type
_entity_poly.pdbx_seq_one_letter_code
_entity_poly.pdbx_strand_id
1 'polypeptide(L)'
;LVNILGDWERRAPFRELQGPIVLRKLLQRGASGQDWILAGIACQALWNYLIDSGNVMNALGESEVDYICGDLAECLDEEKLFNGQEPDMLWEEFAPVATDLLERLQSSMSLGNSPCASSDEETDDMIIGQTGDTWGEHYKQWLKQ
;
A
#
# COMPACT_ATOMS: atom_id res chain seq x y z
N LEU A 1 8.42 14.03 -7.31
CA LEU A 1 7.34 13.23 -7.94
C LEU A 1 6.12 13.03 -7.03
N VAL A 2 6.28 13.14 -5.71
CA VAL A 2 5.22 13.03 -4.67
C VAL A 2 4.01 13.96 -4.91
N ASN A 3 4.17 15.08 -5.62
CA ASN A 3 3.12 16.10 -5.77
C ASN A 3 2.29 16.04 -7.08
N ILE A 4 2.45 15.01 -7.92
CA ILE A 4 1.68 14.90 -9.20
C ILE A 4 0.52 13.90 -9.10
N LEU A 5 0.58 12.93 -8.19
CA LEU A 5 -0.47 11.92 -7.98
C LEU A 5 -1.47 12.29 -6.88
N GLY A 6 -1.26 13.42 -6.18
CA GLY A 6 -2.21 13.98 -5.22
C GLY A 6 -3.40 14.71 -5.86
N ASP A 7 -3.29 15.08 -7.14
CA ASP A 7 -4.40 15.72 -7.88
C ASP A 7 -5.33 14.69 -8.52
N TRP A 8 -6.54 14.59 -7.98
CA TRP A 8 -7.60 13.67 -8.39
C TRP A 8 -7.99 13.77 -9.88
N GLU A 9 -7.87 14.96 -10.49
CA GLU A 9 -8.21 15.20 -11.91
C GLU A 9 -7.24 14.50 -12.89
N ARG A 10 -6.05 14.08 -12.44
CA ARG A 10 -5.05 13.40 -13.29
C ARG A 10 -5.07 11.87 -13.19
N ARG A 11 -5.91 11.29 -12.34
CA ARG A 11 -5.94 9.83 -12.10
C ARG A 11 -6.71 9.03 -13.14
N ALA A 12 -7.74 9.61 -13.76
CA ALA A 12 -8.46 8.94 -14.86
C ALA A 12 -7.53 8.65 -16.06
N PRO A 13 -6.71 9.61 -16.54
CA PRO A 13 -5.67 9.32 -17.53
C PRO A 13 -4.62 8.32 -17.04
N PHE A 14 -4.20 8.38 -15.76
CA PHE A 14 -3.19 7.46 -15.22
C PHE A 14 -3.66 6.00 -15.23
N ARG A 15 -4.95 5.76 -14.95
CA ARG A 15 -5.57 4.44 -15.05
C ARG A 15 -5.70 3.99 -16.51
N GLU A 16 -6.14 4.87 -17.41
CA GLU A 16 -6.20 4.58 -18.85
C GLU A 16 -4.82 4.27 -19.45
N LEU A 17 -3.75 4.82 -18.86
CA LEU A 17 -2.36 4.61 -19.26
C LEU A 17 -1.67 3.42 -18.58
N GLN A 18 -2.41 2.53 -17.90
CA GLN A 18 -1.82 1.38 -17.17
C GLN A 18 -0.84 1.79 -16.06
N GLY A 19 -1.03 2.96 -15.45
CA GLY A 19 -0.17 3.50 -14.40
C GLY A 19 0.10 2.53 -13.24
N PRO A 20 -0.91 1.81 -12.70
CA PRO A 20 -0.70 0.72 -11.74
C PRO A 20 0.30 -0.35 -12.19
N ILE A 21 0.18 -0.81 -13.43
CA ILE A 21 1.06 -1.84 -14.02
C ILE A 21 2.49 -1.30 -14.15
N VAL A 22 2.64 -0.02 -14.51
CA VAL A 22 3.95 0.65 -14.57
C VAL A 22 4.58 0.73 -13.18
N LEU A 23 3.81 1.11 -12.16
CA LEU A 23 4.29 1.17 -10.78
C LEU A 23 4.73 -0.21 -10.26
N ARG A 24 3.96 -1.26 -10.56
CA ARG A 24 4.37 -2.64 -10.25
C ARG A 24 5.68 -3.02 -10.94
N LYS A 25 5.83 -2.72 -12.23
CA LYS A 25 7.09 -2.98 -12.96
C LYS A 25 8.28 -2.21 -12.38
N LEU A 26 8.05 -0.98 -11.90
CA LEU A 26 9.10 -0.20 -11.23
C LEU A 26 9.47 -0.81 -9.88
N LEU A 27 8.50 -1.28 -9.10
CA LEU A 27 8.75 -2.03 -7.86
C LEU A 27 9.58 -3.28 -8.14
N GLN A 28 9.16 -4.11 -9.09
CA GLN A 28 9.89 -5.33 -9.47
C GLN A 28 11.31 -5.04 -9.96
N ARG A 29 11.49 -3.97 -10.74
CA ARG A 29 12.81 -3.54 -11.22
C ARG A 29 13.69 -3.06 -10.07
N GLY A 30 13.14 -2.27 -9.15
CA GLY A 30 13.85 -1.80 -7.96
C GLY A 30 14.30 -2.98 -7.11
N ALA A 31 13.37 -3.87 -6.77
CA ALA A 31 13.64 -5.07 -5.98
C ALA A 31 14.69 -5.99 -6.62
N SER A 32 14.57 -6.28 -7.92
CA SER A 32 15.53 -7.15 -8.63
C SER A 32 16.93 -6.55 -8.69
N GLY A 33 17.03 -5.22 -8.69
CA GLY A 33 18.29 -4.49 -8.69
C GLY A 33 18.82 -4.11 -7.31
N GLN A 34 18.11 -4.47 -6.23
CA GLN A 34 18.32 -3.97 -4.86
C GLN A 34 18.38 -2.43 -4.80
N ASP A 35 17.64 -1.76 -5.68
CA ASP A 35 17.45 -0.32 -5.66
C ASP A 35 16.20 -0.02 -4.81
N TRP A 36 16.41 -0.04 -3.50
CA TRP A 36 15.36 0.16 -2.50
C TRP A 36 14.78 1.57 -2.52
N ILE A 37 15.53 2.55 -3.03
CA ILE A 37 15.02 3.90 -3.27
C ILE A 37 13.95 3.86 -4.36
N LEU A 38 14.23 3.22 -5.50
CA LEU A 38 13.26 3.07 -6.57
C LEU A 38 12.04 2.26 -6.12
N ALA A 39 12.26 1.15 -5.41
CA ALA A 39 11.20 0.33 -4.84
C ALA A 39 10.33 1.14 -3.86
N GLY A 40 10.94 1.93 -2.98
CA GLY A 40 10.26 2.79 -2.02
C GLY A 40 9.44 3.88 -2.69
N ILE A 41 9.98 4.55 -3.72
CA ILE A 41 9.22 5.55 -4.50
C ILE A 41 8.02 4.90 -5.19
N ALA A 42 8.17 3.68 -5.72
CA ALA A 42 7.06 2.95 -6.33
C ALA A 42 5.98 2.60 -5.30
N CYS A 43 6.36 2.13 -4.10
CA CYS A 43 5.43 1.88 -2.99
C CYS A 43 4.69 3.15 -2.56
N GLN A 44 5.40 4.26 -2.37
CA GLN A 44 4.79 5.54 -2.01
C GLN A 44 3.81 6.03 -3.08
N ALA A 45 4.15 5.86 -4.36
CA ALA A 45 3.27 6.22 -5.46
C ALA A 45 2.01 5.33 -5.51
N LEU A 46 2.15 4.03 -5.25
CA LEU A 46 1.02 3.10 -5.11
C LEU A 46 0.14 3.47 -3.93
N TRP A 47 0.73 3.72 -2.75
CA TRP A 47 0.01 4.16 -1.56
C TRP A 47 -0.79 5.44 -1.83
N ASN A 48 -0.16 6.45 -2.45
CA ASN A 48 -0.81 7.71 -2.80
C ASN A 48 -1.93 7.54 -3.83
N TYR A 49 -1.79 6.58 -4.75
CA TYR A 49 -2.86 6.23 -5.68
C TYR A 49 -4.06 5.60 -4.95
N LEU A 50 -3.78 4.83 -3.89
CA LEU A 50 -4.77 4.07 -3.15
C LEU A 50 -5.46 4.85 -2.02
N ILE A 51 -4.81 5.84 -1.42
CA ILE A 51 -5.32 6.65 -0.30
C ILE A 51 -6.73 7.20 -0.59
N ASP A 52 -6.94 7.67 -1.82
CA ASP A 52 -8.20 8.29 -2.23
C ASP A 52 -9.14 7.31 -2.97
N SER A 53 -8.73 6.06 -3.13
CA SER A 53 -9.56 5.03 -3.73
C SER A 53 -10.44 4.39 -2.66
N GLY A 54 -11.75 4.68 -2.69
CA GLY A 54 -12.72 4.07 -1.78
C GLY A 54 -12.82 2.54 -1.90
N ASN A 55 -12.32 1.98 -3.02
CA ASN A 55 -12.20 0.54 -3.22
C ASN A 55 -10.91 0.24 -4.02
N VAL A 56 -9.93 -0.36 -3.35
CA VAL A 56 -8.62 -0.74 -3.88
C VAL A 56 -8.75 -1.70 -5.07
N MET A 57 -9.65 -2.68 -4.98
CA MET A 57 -9.90 -3.65 -6.06
C MET A 57 -10.43 -2.99 -7.32
N ASN A 58 -11.31 -2.00 -7.16
CA ASN A 58 -11.81 -1.24 -8.30
C ASN A 58 -10.76 -0.32 -8.91
N ALA A 59 -9.76 0.12 -8.13
CA ALA A 59 -8.71 1.02 -8.59
C ALA A 59 -7.58 0.29 -9.33
N LEU A 60 -7.06 -0.79 -8.75
CA LEU A 60 -5.94 -1.56 -9.29
C LEU A 60 -6.38 -2.74 -10.17
N GLY A 61 -7.52 -3.36 -9.85
CA GLY A 61 -7.92 -4.67 -10.37
C GLY A 61 -7.39 -5.81 -9.49
N GLU A 62 -8.25 -6.79 -9.20
CA GLU A 62 -7.96 -7.91 -8.28
C GLU A 62 -6.64 -8.61 -8.60
N SER A 63 -6.39 -8.96 -9.87
CA SER A 63 -5.14 -9.63 -10.27
C SER A 63 -3.90 -8.79 -10.02
N GLU A 64 -3.96 -7.47 -10.22
CA GLU A 64 -2.81 -6.60 -9.95
C GLU A 64 -2.58 -6.41 -8.45
N VAL A 65 -3.63 -6.41 -7.64
CA VAL A 65 -3.53 -6.39 -6.18
C VAL A 65 -2.83 -7.66 -5.69
N ASP A 66 -3.21 -8.84 -6.20
CA ASP A 66 -2.54 -10.10 -5.89
C ASP A 66 -1.06 -10.09 -6.30
N TYR A 67 -0.75 -9.61 -7.51
CA TYR A 67 0.63 -9.52 -7.98
C TYR A 67 1.46 -8.56 -7.13
N ILE A 68 0.93 -7.38 -6.78
CA ILE A 68 1.64 -6.41 -5.94
C ILE A 68 1.87 -6.99 -4.54
N CYS A 69 0.87 -7.67 -3.95
CA CYS A 69 1.04 -8.33 -2.66
C CYS A 69 2.13 -9.40 -2.69
N GLY A 70 2.15 -10.22 -3.75
CA GLY A 70 3.21 -11.21 -3.95
C GLY A 70 4.58 -10.56 -4.08
N ASP A 71 4.71 -9.54 -4.94
CA ASP A 71 5.96 -8.80 -5.12
C ASP A 71 6.44 -8.18 -3.80
N LEU A 72 5.55 -7.57 -3.01
CA LEU A 72 5.90 -6.98 -1.71
C LEU A 72 6.34 -8.03 -0.69
N ALA A 73 5.66 -9.17 -0.59
CA ALA A 73 6.05 -10.25 0.32
C ALA A 73 7.46 -10.77 0.02
N GLU A 74 7.80 -10.90 -1.26
CA GLU A 74 9.13 -11.29 -1.72
C GLU A 74 10.20 -10.22 -1.43
N CYS A 75 9.83 -8.93 -1.48
CA CYS A 75 10.72 -7.82 -1.14
C CYS A 75 10.93 -7.64 0.37
N LEU A 76 10.03 -8.18 1.18
CA LEU A 76 10.06 -8.11 2.64
C LEU A 76 10.67 -9.36 3.29
N ASP A 77 10.96 -10.40 2.52
CA ASP A 77 11.59 -11.63 3.01
C ASP A 77 13.10 -11.41 3.23
N GLU A 78 13.45 -10.99 4.44
CA GLU A 78 14.83 -10.75 4.87
C GLU A 78 15.72 -11.99 4.72
N GLU A 79 15.20 -13.17 5.08
CA GLU A 79 15.96 -14.42 5.01
C GLU A 79 16.33 -14.72 3.56
N LYS A 80 15.39 -14.53 2.64
CA LYS A 80 15.62 -14.71 1.21
C LYS A 80 16.60 -13.69 0.63
N LEU A 81 16.50 -12.42 1.03
CA LEU A 81 17.28 -11.33 0.44
C LEU A 81 18.71 -11.26 0.97
N PHE A 82 18.90 -11.46 2.26
CA PHE A 82 20.18 -11.26 2.93
C PHE A 82 20.79 -12.55 3.48
N ASN A 83 20.09 -13.69 3.44
CA ASN A 83 20.60 -15.00 3.87
C ASN A 83 21.25 -14.96 5.27
N GLY A 84 20.59 -14.24 6.20
CA GLY A 84 21.06 -14.04 7.57
C GLY A 84 22.12 -12.95 7.76
N GLN A 85 22.45 -12.18 6.72
CA GLN A 85 23.25 -10.96 6.84
C GLN A 85 22.40 -9.77 7.30
N GLU A 86 23.05 -8.75 7.86
CA GLU A 86 22.37 -7.48 8.19
C GLU A 86 21.85 -6.80 6.92
N PRO A 87 20.58 -6.36 6.90
CA PRO A 87 20.03 -5.59 5.80
C PRO A 87 20.79 -4.28 5.57
N ASP A 88 20.77 -3.78 4.34
CA ASP A 88 21.29 -2.43 4.09
C ASP A 88 20.31 -1.36 4.61
N MET A 89 20.86 -0.18 4.96
CA MET A 89 20.07 0.92 5.54
C MET A 89 18.91 1.38 4.64
N LEU A 90 19.03 1.23 3.32
CA LEU A 90 17.97 1.64 2.40
C LEU A 90 16.83 0.63 2.39
N TRP A 91 17.13 -0.66 2.56
CA TRP A 91 16.12 -1.69 2.79
C TRP A 91 15.40 -1.46 4.12
N GLU A 92 16.12 -1.11 5.19
CA GLU A 92 15.50 -0.79 6.49
C GLU A 92 14.54 0.41 6.42
N GLU A 93 14.84 1.41 5.57
CA GLU A 93 13.93 2.53 5.31
C GLU A 93 12.74 2.14 4.41
N PHE A 94 12.95 1.19 3.49
CA PHE A 94 11.94 0.69 2.56
C PHE A 94 10.93 -0.25 3.23
N ALA A 95 11.39 -1.17 4.06
CA ALA A 95 10.61 -2.23 4.68
C ALA A 95 9.34 -1.76 5.40
N PRO A 96 9.35 -0.70 6.24
CA PRO A 96 8.13 -0.22 6.87
C PRO A 96 7.12 0.30 5.85
N VAL A 97 7.57 1.03 4.82
CA VAL A 97 6.69 1.57 3.76
C VAL A 97 6.04 0.45 2.94
N ALA A 98 6.82 -0.59 2.63
CA ALA A 98 6.34 -1.75 1.91
C ALA A 98 5.37 -2.60 2.75
N THR A 99 5.66 -2.75 4.05
CA THR A 99 4.78 -3.44 5.00
C THR A 99 3.44 -2.74 5.13
N ASP A 100 3.42 -1.42 5.34
CA ASP A 100 2.19 -0.63 5.44
C ASP A 100 1.33 -0.82 4.19
N LEU A 101 1.93 -0.70 3.00
CA LEU A 101 1.24 -0.90 1.73
C LEU A 101 0.67 -2.30 1.60
N LEU A 102 1.43 -3.34 1.97
CA LEU A 102 0.98 -4.72 1.93
C LEU A 102 -0.23 -4.94 2.84
N GLU A 103 -0.18 -4.46 4.08
CA GLU A 103 -1.27 -4.56 5.03
C GLU A 103 -2.54 -3.86 4.52
N ARG A 104 -2.39 -2.68 3.90
CA ARG A 104 -3.51 -1.94 3.31
C ARG A 104 -4.17 -2.71 2.16
N LEU A 105 -3.38 -3.35 1.30
CA LEU A 105 -3.88 -4.17 0.20
C LEU A 105 -4.62 -5.42 0.72
N GLN A 106 -4.01 -6.14 1.67
CA GLN A 106 -4.60 -7.35 2.28
C GLN A 106 -5.89 -7.04 3.07
N SER A 107 -5.91 -5.92 3.81
CA SER A 107 -7.11 -5.47 4.52
C SER A 107 -8.28 -5.22 3.56
N SER A 108 -7.97 -4.71 2.37
CA SER A 108 -8.96 -4.44 1.33
C SER A 108 -9.49 -5.72 0.67
N MET A 109 -8.67 -6.77 0.57
CA MET A 109 -9.11 -8.12 0.14
C MET A 109 -10.05 -8.74 1.16
N SER A 110 -9.73 -8.63 2.45
CA SER A 110 -10.52 -9.24 3.53
C SER A 110 -11.93 -8.64 3.61
N LEU A 111 -12.07 -7.32 3.42
CA LEU A 111 -13.37 -6.64 3.43
C LEU A 111 -14.28 -7.06 2.27
N GLY A 112 -13.71 -7.38 1.11
CA GLY A 112 -14.46 -7.83 -0.08
C GLY A 112 -15.01 -9.26 0.03
N ASN A 113 -14.44 -10.06 0.92
CA ASN A 113 -14.78 -11.48 1.09
C ASN A 113 -15.73 -11.78 2.25
N SER A 114 -16.35 -10.77 2.87
CA SER A 114 -17.43 -11.02 3.83
C SER A 114 -18.62 -11.64 3.10
N PRO A 115 -18.96 -12.92 3.33
CA PRO A 115 -20.25 -13.42 2.90
C PRO A 115 -21.27 -12.63 3.71
N CYS A 116 -22.11 -11.84 3.05
CA CYS A 116 -23.29 -11.29 3.67
C CYS A 116 -24.23 -12.47 3.99
N ALA A 117 -23.92 -13.18 5.09
CA ALA A 117 -24.81 -14.13 5.71
C ALA A 117 -25.80 -13.30 6.50
N SER A 118 -26.90 -12.93 5.83
CA SER A 118 -28.12 -12.54 6.51
C SER A 118 -28.49 -13.63 7.50
N SER A 119 -28.32 -13.37 8.78
CA SER A 119 -29.04 -14.07 9.84
C SER A 119 -29.18 -13.05 10.95
N ASP A 120 -30.36 -12.43 10.94
CA ASP A 120 -30.92 -11.70 12.05
C ASP A 120 -30.75 -12.53 13.34
N GLU A 121 -30.13 -11.97 14.37
CA GLU A 121 -30.68 -11.97 15.72
C GLU A 121 -29.94 -10.94 16.61
N GLU A 122 -30.76 -10.24 17.37
CA GLU A 122 -30.55 -9.02 18.15
C GLU A 122 -29.69 -9.27 19.41
N THR A 123 -28.65 -8.47 19.67
CA THR A 123 -28.27 -8.14 21.07
C THR A 123 -27.49 -6.82 21.18
N ASP A 124 -28.03 -6.00 22.08
CA ASP A 124 -27.58 -4.73 22.66
C ASP A 124 -26.18 -4.82 23.30
N ASP A 125 -25.29 -3.86 23.04
CA ASP A 125 -24.66 -2.97 24.05
C ASP A 125 -23.37 -2.24 23.57
N MET A 126 -23.21 -1.05 24.14
CA MET A 126 -22.23 0.03 23.97
C MET A 126 -20.74 -0.33 23.71
N ILE A 127 -20.04 0.51 22.91
CA ILE A 127 -18.94 1.43 23.29
C ILE A 127 -18.37 2.07 22.00
N ILE A 128 -18.70 3.33 21.70
CA ILE A 128 -17.97 4.14 20.72
C ILE A 128 -16.86 4.87 21.48
N GLY A 129 -15.72 4.19 21.62
CA GLY A 129 -14.48 4.77 22.11
C GLY A 129 -13.78 5.51 20.97
N GLN A 130 -13.64 6.82 21.13
CA GLN A 130 -12.80 7.70 20.31
C GLN A 130 -11.40 7.10 20.16
N THR A 131 -10.96 6.85 18.93
CA THR A 131 -9.54 6.78 18.59
C THR A 131 -9.22 8.00 17.75
N GLY A 132 -8.56 8.97 18.38
CA GLY A 132 -8.09 10.17 17.72
C GLY A 132 -7.00 9.83 16.72
N ASP A 133 -7.11 10.43 15.53
CA ASP A 133 -6.14 10.38 14.44
C ASP A 133 -4.80 11.03 14.84
N THR A 134 -4.00 10.33 15.64
CA THR A 134 -2.63 10.72 16.00
C THR A 134 -1.75 10.90 14.78
N TRP A 135 -2.04 10.16 13.70
CA TRP A 135 -1.31 10.19 12.44
C TRP A 135 -1.59 11.43 11.59
N GLY A 136 -2.80 12.00 11.67
CA GLY A 136 -3.15 13.23 10.97
C GLY A 136 -2.31 14.42 11.44
N GLU A 137 -1.91 14.43 12.71
CA GLU A 137 -1.07 15.47 13.30
C GLU A 137 0.42 15.22 13.07
N HIS A 138 0.88 13.98 13.09
CA HIS A 138 2.27 13.64 12.78
C HIS A 138 2.63 13.97 11.31
N TYR A 139 1.71 13.68 10.39
CA TYR A 139 1.85 14.01 8.97
C TYR A 139 1.94 15.53 8.71
N LYS A 140 1.14 16.33 9.43
CA LYS A 140 1.19 17.81 9.34
C LYS A 140 2.51 18.40 9.84
N GLN A 141 3.20 17.73 10.74
CA GLN A 141 4.52 18.17 11.23
C GLN A 141 5.64 17.85 10.24
N TRP A 142 5.53 16.73 9.52
CA TRP A 142 6.53 16.33 8.52
C TRP A 142 6.51 17.25 7.29
N LEU A 143 5.34 17.75 6.88
CA LEU A 143 5.20 18.67 5.74
C LEU A 143 5.70 20.11 5.99
N LYS A 144 6.08 20.45 7.23
CA LYS A 144 6.50 21.81 7.62
C LYS A 144 8.01 21.97 7.84
N GLN A 145 8.81 20.92 7.61
CA GLN A 145 10.27 20.97 7.64
C GLN A 145 10.82 21.10 6.22
#